data_AF-A0A7S4I202-F1
#
_entry.id   AF-A0A7S4I202-F1
#
_cell.length_a   1.000
_cell.length_b   1.000
_cell.length_c   1.000
_cell.angle_alpha   90.00
_cell.angle_beta   90.00
_cell.angle_gamma   90.00
#
_symmetry.space_group_name_H-M   'P 1'
#
loop_
_entity.id
_entity.type
_entity.pdbx_description
1 polymer ?
#
loop_
_entity_poly.entity_id
_entity_poly.type
_entity_poly.pdbx_seq_one_letter_code
_entity_poly.pdbx_strand_id
1 'polypeptide(L)'
;GEEGDTVRDREDRAFLLAARSLLRPWRGVLDERTLLKLTSEGVAPRLGRYLSRASIALPPALLPQPGGATTAPPLRSSDQDWTAVDLLFEYYRDGLLSRREYLSLLEGEVLSGWVSELHSWLVSKKISSRSSPAADDDANSNGEGGGGGDDATEEAVLAGAASSYASWKIKLFLGPPPSSSSAAAAPSSFAAPRDPHRVVREDESICRTMYAVLLSIQAYGEGNAGDGALEGGELTPPLRESCNYRASLARRATEERRREEVKDRRRATAAAGARAGVENDDGEEEDKGARAGARRS
;
A
#
# COMPACT_ATOMS: atom_id res chain seq x y z
N GLY A 1 -2.45 -31.15 2.24
CA GLY A 1 -2.64 -29.77 2.74
C GLY A 1 -3.10 -28.87 1.62
N GLU A 2 -2.28 -28.74 0.58
CA GLU A 2 -2.48 -27.81 -0.54
C GLU A 2 -3.79 -28.01 -1.32
N GLU A 3 -4.22 -29.26 -1.53
CA GLU A 3 -5.46 -29.54 -2.27
C GLU A 3 -6.72 -28.97 -1.56
N GLY A 4 -6.72 -28.93 -0.22
CA GLY A 4 -7.83 -28.37 0.55
C GLY A 4 -7.91 -26.83 0.49
N ASP A 5 -6.77 -26.15 0.39
CA ASP A 5 -6.72 -24.69 0.31
C ASP A 5 -7.21 -24.20 -1.06
N THR A 6 -6.85 -24.89 -2.15
CA THR A 6 -7.31 -24.53 -3.50
C THR A 6 -8.83 -24.62 -3.66
N VAL A 7 -9.48 -25.62 -3.05
CA VAL A 7 -10.95 -25.77 -3.08
C VAL A 7 -11.61 -24.62 -2.34
N ARG A 8 -11.11 -24.28 -1.15
CA ARG A 8 -11.66 -23.20 -0.34
C ARG A 8 -11.49 -21.83 -1.01
N ASP A 9 -10.38 -21.60 -1.70
CA ASP A 9 -10.14 -20.36 -2.43
C ASP A 9 -11.08 -20.20 -3.61
N ARG A 10 -11.40 -21.30 -4.29
CA ARG A 10 -12.40 -21.32 -5.36
C ARG A 10 -13.80 -20.99 -4.83
N GLU A 11 -14.18 -21.56 -3.68
CA GLU A 11 -15.46 -21.28 -3.02
C GLU A 11 -15.57 -19.83 -2.54
N ASP A 12 -14.52 -19.31 -1.90
CA ASP A 12 -14.46 -17.93 -1.44
C ASP A 12 -14.55 -16.96 -2.61
N ARG A 13 -13.81 -17.20 -3.70
CA ARG A 13 -13.91 -16.41 -4.93
C ARG A 13 -15.31 -16.45 -5.54
N ALA A 14 -15.92 -17.64 -5.65
CA ALA A 14 -17.26 -17.80 -6.21
C ALA A 14 -18.30 -17.03 -5.39
N PHE A 15 -18.22 -17.12 -4.07
CA PHE A 15 -19.08 -16.35 -3.17
C PHE A 15 -18.92 -14.84 -3.37
N LEU A 16 -17.69 -14.33 -3.46
CA LEU A 16 -17.44 -12.90 -3.63
C LEU A 16 -17.99 -12.40 -4.97
N LEU A 17 -17.77 -13.14 -6.06
CA LEU A 17 -18.34 -12.78 -7.37
C LEU A 17 -19.88 -12.78 -7.35
N ALA A 18 -20.50 -13.76 -6.69
CA ALA A 18 -21.94 -13.83 -6.52
C ALA A 18 -22.47 -12.68 -5.65
N ALA A 19 -21.84 -12.41 -4.51
CA ALA A 19 -22.22 -11.33 -3.61
C ALA A 19 -22.12 -9.95 -4.29
N ARG A 20 -21.05 -9.70 -5.04
CA ARG A 20 -20.91 -8.47 -5.83
C ARG A 20 -22.03 -8.34 -6.86
N SER A 21 -22.30 -9.40 -7.62
CA SER A 21 -23.35 -9.42 -8.65
C SER A 21 -24.74 -9.21 -8.05
N LEU A 22 -24.98 -9.75 -6.85
CA LEU A 22 -26.24 -9.62 -6.12
C LEU A 22 -26.41 -8.22 -5.53
N LEU A 23 -25.37 -7.64 -4.92
CA LEU A 23 -25.44 -6.37 -4.18
C LEU A 23 -25.42 -5.14 -5.11
N ARG A 24 -24.72 -5.21 -6.25
CA ARG A 24 -24.54 -4.07 -7.16
C ARG A 24 -25.86 -3.45 -7.64
N PRO A 25 -26.89 -4.21 -8.06
CA PRO A 25 -28.19 -3.66 -8.44
C PRO A 25 -28.89 -2.86 -7.32
N TRP A 26 -28.60 -3.15 -6.05
CA TRP A 26 -29.26 -2.50 -4.91
C TRP A 26 -28.68 -1.13 -4.56
N ARG A 27 -27.57 -0.70 -5.18
CA ARG A 27 -26.93 0.61 -4.89
C ARG A 27 -27.84 1.83 -5.15
N GLY A 28 -28.86 1.68 -6.02
CA GLY A 28 -29.86 2.71 -6.27
C GLY A 28 -31.14 2.57 -5.45
N VAL A 29 -31.29 1.46 -4.71
CA VAL A 29 -32.51 1.10 -3.98
C VAL A 29 -32.30 1.23 -2.47
N LEU A 30 -31.17 0.74 -1.97
CA LEU A 30 -30.78 0.82 -0.57
C LEU A 30 -29.95 2.07 -0.31
N ASP A 31 -30.06 2.62 0.90
CA ASP A 31 -29.15 3.67 1.32
C ASP A 31 -27.72 3.13 1.44
N GLU A 32 -26.75 4.01 1.16
CA GLU A 32 -25.33 3.64 1.14
C GLU A 32 -24.89 3.02 2.48
N ARG A 33 -25.38 3.54 3.60
CA ARG A 33 -24.99 3.06 4.93
C ARG A 33 -25.45 1.63 5.19
N THR A 34 -26.65 1.27 4.76
CA THR A 34 -27.17 -0.11 4.83
C THR A 34 -26.36 -1.05 3.95
N LEU A 35 -26.05 -0.64 2.71
CA LEU A 35 -25.26 -1.46 1.79
C LEU A 35 -23.83 -1.71 2.32
N LEU A 36 -23.20 -0.66 2.85
CA LEU A 36 -21.89 -0.76 3.49
C LEU A 36 -21.95 -1.66 4.73
N LYS A 37 -23.00 -1.56 5.56
CA LYS A 37 -23.17 -2.41 6.73
C LYS A 37 -23.30 -3.90 6.35
N LEU A 38 -24.13 -4.21 5.35
CA LEU A 38 -24.29 -5.58 4.84
C LEU A 38 -22.96 -6.15 4.33
N THR A 39 -22.22 -5.35 3.57
CA THR A 39 -20.92 -5.76 3.03
C THR A 39 -19.89 -5.92 4.15
N SER A 40 -19.87 -5.01 5.13
CA SER A 40 -18.97 -5.04 6.29
C SER A 40 -19.14 -6.30 7.14
N GLU A 41 -20.40 -6.69 7.40
CA GLU A 41 -20.71 -7.81 8.28
C GLU A 41 -20.57 -9.17 7.57
N GLY A 42 -20.99 -9.27 6.30
CA GLY A 42 -21.06 -10.54 5.58
C GLY A 42 -19.92 -10.80 4.60
N VAL A 43 -19.43 -9.78 3.91
CA VAL A 43 -18.57 -9.93 2.74
C VAL A 43 -17.11 -9.59 3.06
N ALA A 44 -16.86 -8.45 3.72
CA ALA A 44 -15.52 -7.96 4.02
C ALA A 44 -14.65 -8.96 4.79
N PRO A 45 -15.15 -9.71 5.81
CA PRO A 45 -14.34 -10.71 6.50
C PRO A 45 -13.96 -11.90 5.60
N ARG A 46 -14.82 -12.25 4.64
CA ARG A 46 -14.53 -13.33 3.69
C ARG A 46 -13.60 -12.86 2.59
N LEU A 47 -13.75 -11.62 2.12
CA LEU A 47 -12.81 -10.97 1.22
C LEU A 47 -11.43 -10.87 1.86
N GLY A 48 -11.33 -10.49 3.14
CA GLY A 48 -10.05 -10.45 3.87
C GLY A 48 -9.37 -11.81 3.91
N ARG A 49 -10.10 -12.89 4.23
CA ARG A 49 -9.56 -14.26 4.19
C ARG A 49 -9.13 -14.71 2.79
N TYR A 50 -9.84 -14.29 1.75
CA TYR A 50 -9.48 -14.59 0.38
C TYR A 50 -8.21 -13.83 -0.04
N LEU A 51 -8.11 -12.55 0.32
CA LEU A 51 -6.93 -11.71 0.06
C LEU A 51 -5.69 -12.23 0.80
N SER A 52 -5.84 -12.71 2.04
CA SER A 52 -4.72 -13.20 2.84
C SER A 52 -4.07 -14.45 2.27
N ARG A 53 -4.78 -15.19 1.42
CA ARG A 53 -4.26 -16.38 0.71
C ARG A 53 -3.77 -16.07 -0.69
N ALA A 54 -4.01 -14.86 -1.20
CA ALA A 54 -3.51 -14.47 -2.51
C ALA A 54 -1.99 -14.61 -2.52
N SER A 55 -1.49 -15.51 -3.36
CA SER A 55 -0.05 -15.72 -3.49
C SER A 55 0.59 -14.49 -4.11
N ILE A 56 1.65 -14.00 -3.47
CA ILE A 56 2.42 -12.88 -3.96
C ILE A 56 3.73 -13.48 -4.47
N ALA A 57 3.74 -13.75 -5.76
CA ALA A 57 4.88 -14.31 -6.45
C ALA A 57 5.99 -13.27 -6.46
N LEU A 58 7.04 -13.53 -5.69
CA LEU A 58 8.32 -12.89 -5.91
C LEU A 58 8.91 -13.47 -7.20
N PRO A 59 9.53 -12.64 -8.06
CA PRO A 59 10.13 -13.15 -9.27
C PRO A 59 11.13 -14.25 -8.88
N PRO A 60 11.05 -15.45 -9.49
CA PRO A 60 12.02 -16.48 -9.24
C PRO A 60 13.39 -15.88 -9.51
N ALA A 61 14.30 -16.00 -8.55
CA ALA A 61 15.66 -15.50 -8.69
C ALA A 61 16.16 -15.97 -10.05
N LEU A 62 16.51 -15.03 -10.93
CA LEU A 62 17.08 -15.31 -12.25
C LEU A 62 18.46 -15.92 -11.99
N LEU A 63 18.50 -17.19 -11.57
CA LEU A 63 19.74 -17.92 -11.45
C LEU A 63 20.32 -17.96 -12.85
N PRO A 64 21.58 -17.49 -13.03
CA PRO A 64 22.28 -17.66 -14.28
C PRO A 64 22.26 -19.15 -14.63
N GLN A 65 21.57 -19.52 -15.71
CA GLN A 65 21.63 -20.89 -16.22
C GLN A 65 23.10 -21.14 -16.60
N PRO A 66 23.77 -22.13 -15.99
CA PRO A 66 25.16 -22.39 -16.30
C PRO A 66 25.24 -22.91 -17.75
N GLY A 67 25.70 -22.07 -18.68
CA GLY A 67 26.18 -22.52 -19.99
C GLY A 67 25.51 -22.00 -21.26
N GLY A 68 24.76 -20.89 -21.29
CA GLY A 68 24.20 -20.45 -22.57
C GLY A 68 23.74 -19.01 -22.65
N ALA A 69 24.22 -18.32 -23.69
CA ALA A 69 23.83 -17.00 -24.20
C ALA A 69 22.59 -16.34 -23.58
N THR A 70 22.83 -15.16 -23.03
CA THR A 70 21.90 -14.22 -22.38
C THR A 70 20.75 -13.79 -23.30
N THR A 71 19.77 -14.66 -23.51
CA THR A 71 18.48 -14.32 -24.15
C THR A 71 17.30 -14.97 -23.41
N ALA A 72 17.41 -15.18 -22.10
CA ALA A 72 16.23 -15.43 -21.29
C ALA A 72 15.38 -14.15 -21.33
N PRO A 73 14.13 -14.20 -21.85
CA PRO A 73 13.28 -13.03 -21.88
C PRO A 73 13.10 -12.53 -20.44
N PRO A 74 13.10 -11.20 -20.22
CA PRO A 74 12.84 -10.66 -18.89
C PRO A 74 11.55 -11.27 -18.39
N LEU A 75 11.59 -11.86 -17.18
CA LEU A 75 10.41 -12.36 -16.47
C LEU A 75 9.34 -11.28 -16.60
N ARG A 76 8.35 -11.57 -17.43
CA ARG A 76 7.27 -10.63 -17.65
C ARG A 76 6.57 -10.55 -16.30
N SER A 77 6.26 -9.33 -15.86
CA SER A 77 5.40 -9.02 -14.73
C SER A 77 3.97 -9.60 -14.85
N SER A 78 3.74 -10.56 -15.77
CA SER A 78 2.47 -11.19 -16.13
C SER A 78 2.07 -12.36 -15.23
N ASP A 79 2.97 -12.93 -14.45
CA ASP A 79 2.68 -14.19 -13.74
C ASP A 79 2.08 -13.97 -12.34
N GLN A 80 2.12 -12.74 -11.84
CA GLN A 80 1.45 -12.37 -10.60
C GLN A 80 -0.07 -12.41 -10.81
N ASP A 81 -0.75 -13.29 -10.07
CA ASP A 81 -2.21 -13.30 -10.05
C ASP A 81 -2.72 -12.06 -9.30
N TRP A 82 -3.27 -11.11 -10.06
CA TRP A 82 -3.86 -9.90 -9.52
C TRP A 82 -5.36 -10.03 -9.22
N THR A 83 -5.96 -11.19 -9.47
CA THR A 83 -7.42 -11.41 -9.39
C THR A 83 -7.99 -10.97 -8.05
N ALA A 84 -7.34 -11.30 -6.94
CA ALA A 84 -7.82 -10.94 -5.61
C ALA A 84 -7.78 -9.42 -5.37
N VAL A 85 -6.70 -8.76 -5.80
CA VAL A 85 -6.53 -7.29 -5.68
C VAL A 85 -7.51 -6.56 -6.59
N ASP A 86 -7.71 -7.06 -7.81
CA ASP A 86 -8.71 -6.52 -8.75
C ASP A 86 -10.12 -6.61 -8.16
N LEU A 87 -10.47 -7.74 -7.56
CA LEU A 87 -11.75 -7.92 -6.91
C LEU A 87 -11.94 -6.89 -5.77
N LEU A 88 -10.92 -6.68 -4.93
CA LEU A 88 -10.95 -5.63 -3.90
C LEU A 88 -11.21 -4.23 -4.50
N PHE A 89 -10.56 -3.91 -5.62
CA PHE A 89 -10.71 -2.61 -6.30
C PHE A 89 -12.11 -2.46 -6.88
N GLU A 90 -12.67 -3.53 -7.45
CA GLU A 90 -14.03 -3.55 -7.96
C GLU A 90 -15.07 -3.33 -6.86
N TYR A 91 -14.93 -4.00 -5.71
CA TYR A 91 -15.81 -3.80 -4.56
C TYR A 91 -15.81 -2.34 -4.07
N TYR A 92 -14.64 -1.70 -4.04
CA TYR A 92 -14.54 -0.28 -3.69
C TYR A 92 -15.13 0.64 -4.76
N ARG A 93 -14.82 0.39 -6.04
CA ARG A 93 -15.34 1.16 -7.20
C ARG A 93 -16.87 1.10 -7.27
N ASP A 94 -17.43 -0.08 -7.03
CA ASP A 94 -18.87 -0.33 -6.99
C ASP A 94 -19.53 0.22 -5.71
N GLY A 95 -18.78 0.83 -4.79
CA GLY A 95 -19.31 1.49 -3.60
C GLY A 95 -19.79 0.50 -2.53
N LEU A 96 -19.40 -0.77 -2.64
CA LEU A 96 -19.76 -1.82 -1.69
C LEU A 96 -18.86 -1.78 -0.45
N LEU A 97 -17.66 -1.23 -0.55
CA LEU A 97 -16.75 -1.01 0.58
C LEU A 97 -16.64 0.47 0.92
N SER A 98 -16.57 0.76 2.22
CA SER A 98 -16.20 2.08 2.70
C SER A 98 -14.72 2.35 2.40
N ARG A 99 -14.33 3.63 2.34
CA ARG A 99 -12.91 4.03 2.19
C ARG A 99 -12.04 3.37 3.26
N ARG A 100 -12.54 3.35 4.50
CA ARG A 100 -11.83 2.77 5.64
C ARG A 100 -11.59 1.27 5.46
N GLU A 101 -12.63 0.51 5.12
CA GLU A 101 -12.50 -0.95 4.95
C GLU A 101 -11.63 -1.34 3.76
N TYR A 102 -11.79 -0.63 2.63
CA TYR A 102 -10.96 -0.84 1.44
C TYR A 102 -9.47 -0.70 1.78
N LEU A 103 -9.10 0.40 2.45
CA LEU A 103 -7.73 0.65 2.86
C LEU A 103 -7.25 -0.34 3.94
N SER A 104 -8.12 -0.74 4.89
CA SER A 104 -7.79 -1.75 5.89
C SER A 104 -7.52 -3.13 5.31
N LEU A 105 -8.28 -3.55 4.30
CA LEU A 105 -8.09 -4.82 3.60
C LEU A 105 -6.81 -4.79 2.77
N LEU A 106 -6.58 -3.71 2.03
CA LEU A 106 -5.37 -3.52 1.24
C LEU A 106 -4.11 -3.52 2.11
N GLU A 107 -4.12 -2.78 3.20
CA GLU A 107 -2.99 -2.71 4.13
C GLU A 107 -2.79 -4.02 4.90
N GLY A 108 -3.87 -4.56 5.45
CA GLY A 108 -3.80 -5.67 6.40
C GLY A 108 -3.73 -7.07 5.77
N GLU A 109 -4.19 -7.27 4.55
CA GLU A 109 -4.16 -8.63 3.97
C GLU A 109 -3.24 -8.73 2.76
N VAL A 110 -3.12 -7.63 2.01
CA VAL A 110 -2.38 -7.61 0.75
C VAL A 110 -0.95 -7.09 0.96
N LEU A 111 -0.82 -5.87 1.48
CA LEU A 111 0.49 -5.25 1.66
C LEU A 111 1.31 -5.91 2.75
N SER A 112 0.72 -6.21 3.90
CA SER A 112 1.42 -6.91 4.99
C SER A 112 2.05 -8.22 4.51
N GLY A 113 1.29 -9.04 3.78
CA GLY A 113 1.78 -10.27 3.17
C GLY A 113 2.94 -10.02 2.21
N TRP A 114 2.78 -9.10 1.25
CA TRP A 114 3.81 -8.81 0.26
C TRP A 114 5.12 -8.32 0.90
N VAL A 115 5.03 -7.38 1.84
CA VAL A 115 6.21 -6.81 2.48
C VAL A 115 6.94 -7.87 3.31
N SER A 116 6.21 -8.70 4.06
CA SER A 116 6.81 -9.81 4.82
C SER A 116 7.52 -10.81 3.92
N GLU A 117 6.90 -11.22 2.81
CA GLU A 117 7.51 -12.16 1.85
C GLU A 117 8.77 -11.56 1.20
N LEU A 118 8.69 -10.31 0.73
CA LEU A 118 9.83 -9.63 0.10
C LEU A 118 10.99 -9.47 1.09
N HIS A 119 10.71 -9.06 2.33
CA HIS A 119 11.72 -8.91 3.37
C HIS A 119 12.36 -10.27 3.72
N SER A 120 11.55 -11.31 3.93
CA SER A 120 12.05 -12.67 4.19
C SER A 120 12.95 -13.18 3.06
N TRP A 121 12.57 -12.90 1.82
CA TRP A 121 13.36 -13.25 0.64
C TRP A 121 14.72 -12.52 0.59
N LEU A 122 14.74 -11.21 0.82
CA LEU A 122 15.97 -10.42 0.90
C LEU A 122 16.90 -10.95 2.00
N VAL A 123 16.38 -11.18 3.20
CA VAL A 123 17.14 -11.72 4.33
C VAL A 123 17.69 -13.12 4.02
N SER A 124 16.86 -14.02 3.51
CA SER A 124 17.27 -15.41 3.18
C SER A 124 18.39 -15.45 2.14
N LYS A 125 18.34 -14.55 1.14
CA LYS A 125 19.40 -14.45 0.13
C LYS A 125 20.69 -13.89 0.70
N LYS A 126 20.62 -12.97 1.67
CA LYS A 126 21.83 -12.45 2.33
C LYS A 126 22.51 -13.49 3.21
N ILE A 127 21.74 -14.30 3.92
CA ILE A 127 22.31 -15.37 4.76
C ILE A 127 23.02 -16.40 3.87
N SER A 128 22.40 -16.76 2.74
CA SER A 128 22.97 -17.71 1.78
C SER A 128 24.32 -17.26 1.20
N SER A 129 24.51 -15.94 0.97
CA SER A 129 25.77 -15.41 0.45
C SER A 129 26.88 -15.36 1.51
N ARG A 130 26.54 -15.35 2.81
CA ARG A 130 27.52 -15.35 3.91
C ARG A 130 27.99 -16.74 4.32
N SER A 131 27.13 -17.75 4.17
CA SER A 131 27.39 -19.10 4.68
C SER A 131 28.27 -19.95 3.78
N SER A 132 28.83 -19.41 2.68
CA SER A 132 29.83 -20.12 1.87
C SER A 132 31.16 -20.10 2.62
N PRO A 133 31.52 -21.18 3.35
CA PRO A 133 32.72 -21.18 4.16
C PRO A 133 33.90 -21.32 3.21
N ALA A 134 34.89 -20.42 3.31
CA ALA A 134 36.21 -20.69 2.79
C ALA A 134 36.64 -22.04 3.35
N ALA A 135 36.68 -23.06 2.50
CA ALA A 135 37.24 -24.34 2.87
C ALA A 135 38.71 -24.08 3.15
N ASP A 136 39.05 -24.04 4.44
CA ASP A 136 40.41 -24.17 4.93
C ASP A 136 40.92 -25.55 4.48
N ASP A 137 41.49 -25.61 3.29
CA ASP A 137 42.39 -26.67 2.89
C ASP A 137 43.70 -26.04 2.44
N ASP A 138 44.71 -26.28 3.28
CA ASP A 138 46.11 -26.04 3.03
C ASP A 138 46.51 -26.48 1.62
N ALA A 139 47.13 -25.54 0.89
CA ALA A 139 48.39 -25.70 0.16
C ALA A 139 48.37 -25.11 -1.27
N ASN A 140 48.98 -23.93 -1.37
CA ASN A 140 49.89 -23.58 -2.45
C ASN A 140 49.35 -23.72 -3.89
N SER A 141 48.45 -22.82 -4.28
CA SER A 141 48.26 -22.52 -5.70
C SER A 141 48.22 -21.00 -5.92
N ASN A 142 49.21 -20.50 -6.68
CA ASN A 142 49.26 -19.14 -7.23
C ASN A 142 48.20 -18.99 -8.34
N GLY A 143 46.92 -19.09 -7.98
CA GLY A 143 45.80 -18.90 -8.88
C GLY A 143 45.16 -17.55 -8.65
N GLU A 144 45.64 -16.51 -9.35
CA GLU A 144 44.83 -15.31 -9.60
C GLU A 144 43.60 -15.75 -10.39
N GLY A 145 42.46 -15.94 -9.74
CA GLY A 145 41.30 -16.48 -10.45
C GLY A 145 40.00 -16.41 -9.68
N GLY A 146 39.23 -15.35 -9.93
CA GLY A 146 37.78 -15.49 -10.08
C GLY A 146 36.89 -15.14 -8.88
N GLY A 147 37.03 -13.93 -8.31
CA GLY A 147 36.05 -13.38 -7.34
C GLY A 147 34.73 -12.87 -7.95
N GLY A 148 34.31 -13.34 -9.13
CA GLY A 148 33.19 -12.74 -9.89
C GLY A 148 31.80 -13.38 -9.71
N GLY A 149 31.66 -14.40 -8.84
CA GLY A 149 30.42 -15.17 -8.72
C GLY A 149 29.33 -14.56 -7.84
N ASP A 150 29.73 -13.87 -6.76
CA ASP A 150 28.79 -13.38 -5.74
C ASP A 150 28.08 -12.10 -6.19
N ASP A 151 28.80 -11.19 -6.85
CA ASP A 151 28.26 -9.92 -7.35
C ASP A 151 27.10 -10.12 -8.33
N ALA A 152 27.23 -11.08 -9.24
CA ALA A 152 26.19 -11.39 -10.23
C ALA A 152 24.91 -11.94 -9.58
N THR A 153 25.03 -12.61 -8.44
CA THR A 153 23.89 -13.17 -7.71
C THR A 153 23.16 -12.08 -6.92
N GLU A 154 23.90 -11.15 -6.29
CA GLU A 154 23.33 -10.01 -5.57
C GLU A 154 22.60 -9.04 -6.51
N GLU A 155 23.18 -8.75 -7.69
CA GLU A 155 22.54 -7.93 -8.72
C GLU A 155 21.21 -8.54 -9.20
N ALA A 156 21.16 -9.85 -9.41
CA ALA A 156 19.93 -10.53 -9.82
C ALA A 156 18.82 -10.46 -8.75
N VAL A 157 19.19 -10.56 -7.46
CA VAL A 157 18.23 -10.41 -6.34
C VAL A 157 17.70 -8.97 -6.29
N LEU A 158 18.57 -7.97 -6.40
CA LEU A 158 18.16 -6.56 -6.44
C LEU A 158 17.24 -6.25 -7.61
N ALA A 159 17.58 -6.75 -8.80
CA ALA A 159 16.75 -6.58 -10.00
C ALA A 159 15.37 -7.21 -9.81
N GLY A 160 15.30 -8.40 -9.20
CA GLY A 160 14.04 -9.06 -8.85
C GLY A 160 13.21 -8.24 -7.86
N ALA A 161 13.83 -7.74 -6.79
CA ALA A 161 13.18 -6.92 -5.78
C ALA A 161 12.61 -5.62 -6.38
N ALA A 162 13.42 -4.92 -7.17
CA ALA A 162 13.05 -3.69 -7.85
C ALA A 162 11.89 -3.92 -8.85
N SER A 163 11.92 -5.03 -9.59
CA SER A 163 10.84 -5.41 -10.52
C SER A 163 9.52 -5.70 -9.79
N SER A 164 9.58 -6.41 -8.66
CA SER A 164 8.42 -6.64 -7.78
C SER A 164 7.85 -5.32 -7.28
N TYR A 165 8.70 -4.44 -6.75
CA TYR A 165 8.30 -3.10 -6.29
C TYR A 165 7.65 -2.28 -7.40
N ALA A 166 8.24 -2.23 -8.59
CA ALA A 166 7.71 -1.51 -9.73
C ALA A 166 6.32 -2.03 -10.13
N SER A 167 6.13 -3.35 -10.15
CA SER A 167 4.85 -3.99 -10.48
C SER A 167 3.75 -3.61 -9.48
N TRP A 168 4.05 -3.67 -8.18
CA TRP A 168 3.14 -3.23 -7.12
C TRP A 168 2.83 -1.74 -7.19
N LYS A 169 3.85 -0.90 -7.44
CA LYS A 169 3.67 0.54 -7.61
C LYS A 169 2.73 0.86 -8.78
N ILE A 170 2.92 0.20 -9.91
CA ILE A 170 2.04 0.36 -11.08
C ILE A 170 0.61 -0.06 -10.73
N LYS A 171 0.44 -1.26 -10.15
CA LYS A 171 -0.88 -1.79 -9.81
C LYS A 171 -1.64 -0.87 -8.84
N LEU A 172 -0.99 -0.39 -7.80
CA LEU A 172 -1.63 0.37 -6.73
C LEU A 172 -1.87 1.83 -7.12
N PHE A 173 -0.89 2.51 -7.72
CA PHE A 173 -0.93 3.97 -7.86
C PHE A 173 -1.24 4.47 -9.26
N LEU A 174 -0.84 3.74 -10.29
CA LEU A 174 -0.97 4.19 -11.68
C LEU A 174 -2.26 3.65 -12.33
N GLY A 175 -2.74 2.50 -11.85
CA GLY A 175 -3.90 1.82 -12.41
C GLY A 175 -3.66 1.35 -13.84
N PRO A 176 -4.65 0.66 -14.44
CA PRO A 176 -4.57 0.38 -15.87
C PRO A 176 -4.47 1.71 -16.60
N PRO A 177 -3.59 1.84 -17.62
CA PRO A 177 -3.57 3.03 -18.45
C PRO A 177 -5.00 3.26 -18.95
N PRO A 178 -5.50 4.51 -18.93
CA PRO A 178 -6.86 4.81 -19.35
C PRO A 178 -7.02 4.26 -20.75
N SER A 179 -7.74 3.15 -20.86
CA SER A 179 -7.94 2.48 -22.13
C SER A 179 -8.69 3.50 -22.98
N SER A 180 -8.08 3.93 -24.07
CA SER A 180 -8.51 5.03 -24.94
C SER A 180 -9.87 4.81 -25.64
N SER A 181 -10.68 3.86 -25.16
CA SER A 181 -11.91 3.39 -25.79
C SER A 181 -13.09 3.22 -24.84
N SER A 182 -13.10 3.84 -23.65
CA SER A 182 -14.35 3.96 -22.89
C SER A 182 -15.06 5.26 -23.31
N ALA A 183 -15.68 5.20 -24.49
CA ALA A 183 -16.60 6.23 -24.94
C ALA A 183 -17.74 6.35 -23.91
N ALA A 184 -17.79 7.52 -23.27
CA ALA A 184 -18.78 8.01 -22.32
C ALA A 184 -20.18 7.38 -22.48
N ALA A 185 -20.46 6.32 -21.72
CA ALA A 185 -21.82 6.02 -21.33
C ALA A 185 -22.27 7.16 -20.40
N ALA A 186 -23.40 7.79 -20.75
CA ALA A 186 -23.92 8.95 -20.02
C ALA A 186 -23.95 8.69 -18.50
N PRO A 187 -23.56 9.67 -17.68
CA PRO A 187 -23.57 9.53 -16.23
C PRO A 187 -25.02 9.33 -15.77
N SER A 188 -25.41 8.07 -15.51
CA SER A 188 -26.63 7.81 -14.74
C SER A 188 -26.45 8.50 -13.40
N SER A 189 -27.46 9.21 -12.88
CA SER A 189 -27.35 10.09 -11.71
C SER A 189 -27.03 9.38 -10.38
N PHE A 190 -26.71 8.08 -10.42
CA PHE A 190 -26.25 7.30 -9.30
C PHE A 190 -24.74 7.46 -9.13
N ALA A 191 -24.33 8.39 -8.25
CA ALA A 191 -23.01 8.59 -7.66
C ALA A 191 -21.78 8.21 -8.52
N ALA A 192 -20.94 9.19 -8.86
CA ALA A 192 -19.71 8.99 -9.64
C ALA A 192 -18.89 7.77 -9.14
N PRO A 193 -18.33 6.96 -10.06
CA PRO A 193 -17.52 5.80 -9.69
C PRO A 193 -16.33 6.24 -8.82
N ARG A 194 -16.05 5.47 -7.76
CA ARG A 194 -14.91 5.73 -6.87
C ARG A 194 -13.63 5.31 -7.57
N ASP A 195 -12.61 6.17 -7.52
CA ASP A 195 -11.28 5.84 -8.03
C ASP A 195 -10.45 5.20 -6.89
N PRO A 196 -10.18 3.87 -6.94
CA PRO A 196 -9.36 3.20 -5.94
C PRO A 196 -7.94 3.77 -5.90
N HIS A 197 -7.34 4.10 -7.05
CA HIS A 197 -5.95 4.54 -7.14
C HIS A 197 -5.73 5.91 -6.52
N ARG A 198 -6.71 6.82 -6.66
CA ARG A 198 -6.68 8.10 -5.96
C ARG A 198 -6.67 7.92 -4.44
N VAL A 199 -7.52 7.05 -3.93
CA VAL A 199 -7.65 6.83 -2.48
C VAL A 199 -6.39 6.21 -1.90
N VAL A 200 -5.72 5.32 -2.65
CA VAL A 200 -4.42 4.76 -2.27
C VAL A 200 -3.31 5.82 -2.28
N ARG A 201 -3.26 6.70 -3.29
CA ARG A 201 -2.28 7.81 -3.36
C ARG A 201 -2.40 8.78 -2.18
N GLU A 202 -3.62 8.98 -1.69
CA GLU A 202 -3.91 9.88 -0.57
C GLU A 202 -3.70 9.21 0.80
N ASP A 203 -3.43 7.90 0.87
CA ASP A 203 -3.28 7.18 2.12
C ASP A 203 -1.81 7.16 2.60
N GLU A 204 -1.55 7.87 3.69
CA GLU A 204 -0.21 8.01 4.25
C GLU A 204 0.37 6.68 4.74
N SER A 205 -0.45 5.79 5.32
CA SER A 205 0.03 4.50 5.83
C SER A 205 0.57 3.64 4.69
N ILE A 206 -0.20 3.50 3.60
CA ILE A 206 0.23 2.75 2.42
C ILE A 206 1.49 3.36 1.79
N CYS A 207 1.56 4.69 1.66
CA CYS A 207 2.74 5.37 1.12
C CYS A 207 4.00 5.11 1.98
N ARG A 208 3.86 5.14 3.32
CA ARG A 208 4.98 4.79 4.23
C ARG A 208 5.39 3.33 4.09
N THR A 209 4.45 2.39 3.99
CA THR A 209 4.76 0.98 3.75
C THR A 209 5.52 0.78 2.45
N MET A 210 5.08 1.40 1.35
CA MET A 210 5.79 1.35 0.07
C MET A 210 7.19 1.98 0.16
N TYR A 211 7.34 3.07 0.91
CA TYR A 211 8.65 3.68 1.12
C TYR A 211 9.59 2.81 1.94
N ALA A 212 9.09 2.18 3.01
CA ALA A 212 9.86 1.23 3.82
C ALA A 212 10.39 0.06 2.99
N VAL A 213 9.56 -0.49 2.07
CA VAL A 213 10.02 -1.51 1.11
C VAL A 213 11.18 -1.01 0.26
N LEU A 214 11.09 0.22 -0.27
CA LEU A 214 12.16 0.78 -1.08
C LEU A 214 13.46 0.91 -0.27
N LEU A 215 13.37 1.33 0.99
CA LEU A 215 14.51 1.38 1.90
C LEU A 215 15.09 -0.01 2.18
N SER A 216 14.25 -1.05 2.34
CA SER A 216 14.73 -2.43 2.51
C SER A 216 15.52 -2.92 1.30
N ILE A 217 15.06 -2.60 0.08
CA ILE A 217 15.75 -2.93 -1.17
C ILE A 217 17.10 -2.20 -1.25
N GLN A 218 17.12 -0.90 -0.91
CA GLN A 218 18.34 -0.09 -0.90
C GLN A 218 19.36 -0.60 0.14
N ALA A 219 18.91 -0.85 1.37
CA ALA A 219 19.76 -1.37 2.44
C ALA A 219 20.37 -2.73 2.10
N TYR A 220 19.64 -3.57 1.35
CA TYR A 220 20.19 -4.82 0.82
C TYR A 220 21.35 -4.55 -0.15
N GLY A 221 21.17 -3.67 -1.13
CA GLY A 221 22.17 -3.41 -2.17
C GLY A 221 23.39 -2.60 -1.74
N GLU A 222 23.30 -1.84 -0.66
CA GLU A 222 24.46 -1.15 -0.07
C GLU A 222 25.35 -2.09 0.77
N GLY A 223 24.98 -3.36 0.92
CA GLY A 223 25.67 -4.28 1.84
C GLY A 223 25.38 -4.01 3.32
N ASN A 224 24.67 -2.93 3.64
CA ASN A 224 24.25 -2.51 4.99
C ASN A 224 23.20 -3.42 5.64
N ALA A 225 22.73 -4.44 4.92
CA ALA A 225 21.88 -5.51 5.43
C ALA A 225 22.41 -6.15 6.73
N GLY A 226 23.74 -6.18 6.89
CA GLY A 226 24.42 -6.81 8.02
C GLY A 226 24.43 -6.04 9.33
N ASP A 227 24.18 -4.72 9.29
CA ASP A 227 24.39 -3.83 10.43
C ASP A 227 23.12 -3.68 11.30
N GLY A 228 22.26 -4.71 11.29
CA GLY A 228 20.99 -4.74 12.01
C GLY A 228 19.85 -3.94 11.36
N ALA A 229 20.10 -3.26 10.23
CA ALA A 229 19.06 -2.45 9.56
C ALA A 229 17.89 -3.31 9.05
N LEU A 230 18.19 -4.48 8.45
CA LEU A 230 17.17 -5.44 7.98
C LEU A 230 16.76 -6.48 9.03
N GLU A 231 17.70 -6.93 9.87
CA GLU A 231 17.46 -7.93 10.92
C GLU A 231 17.19 -7.23 12.26
N GLY A 232 15.91 -7.09 12.62
CA GLY A 232 15.51 -6.55 13.94
C GLY A 232 15.54 -5.03 14.05
N GLY A 233 15.88 -4.32 12.97
CA GLY A 233 15.88 -2.87 12.88
C GLY A 233 14.55 -2.26 12.46
N GLU A 234 14.57 -0.95 12.24
CA GLU A 234 13.42 -0.10 11.86
C GLU A 234 12.74 -0.53 10.55
N LEU A 235 13.45 -1.25 9.67
CA LEU A 235 12.94 -1.76 8.39
C LEU A 235 12.32 -3.16 8.49
N THR A 236 12.28 -3.76 9.68
CA THR A 236 11.59 -5.04 9.88
C THR A 236 10.09 -4.82 9.71
N PRO A 237 9.42 -5.51 8.77
CA PRO A 237 7.98 -5.36 8.65
C PRO A 237 7.31 -5.81 9.94
N PRO A 238 6.18 -5.16 10.30
CA PRO A 238 5.40 -5.62 11.42
C PRO A 238 4.94 -7.06 11.18
N LEU A 239 4.93 -7.85 12.25
CA LEU A 239 4.53 -9.27 12.20
C LEU A 239 3.16 -9.41 11.53
N ARG A 240 3.00 -10.42 10.68
CA ARG A 240 1.77 -10.64 9.92
C ARG A 240 0.54 -10.80 10.82
N GLU A 241 0.69 -11.41 12.00
CA GLU A 241 -0.39 -11.54 12.97
C GLU A 241 -0.85 -10.17 13.51
N SER A 242 0.08 -9.22 13.64
CA SER A 242 -0.19 -7.85 14.10
C SER A 242 -0.81 -6.96 13.01
N CYS A 243 -0.65 -7.34 11.74
CA CYS A 243 -1.07 -6.55 10.60
C CYS A 243 -2.11 -7.26 9.75
N ASN A 244 -3.21 -7.71 10.37
CA ASN A 244 -4.39 -8.24 9.67
C ASN A 244 -5.45 -7.15 9.41
N TYR A 245 -6.48 -7.48 8.63
CA TYR A 245 -7.61 -6.60 8.30
C TYR A 245 -8.25 -6.00 9.55
N ARG A 246 -8.53 -6.82 10.58
CA ARG A 246 -9.21 -6.36 11.80
C ARG A 246 -8.33 -5.39 12.59
N ALA A 247 -7.04 -5.69 12.72
CA ALA A 247 -6.07 -4.80 13.36
C ALA A 247 -5.95 -3.47 12.60
N SER A 248 -5.86 -3.53 11.26
CA SER A 248 -5.79 -2.34 10.41
C SER A 248 -7.08 -1.52 10.44
N LEU A 249 -8.24 -2.18 10.53
CA LEU A 249 -9.54 -1.53 10.69
C LEU A 249 -9.66 -0.83 12.05
N ALA A 250 -9.28 -1.50 13.14
CA ALA A 250 -9.29 -0.92 14.47
C ALA A 250 -8.34 0.29 14.58
N ARG A 251 -7.11 0.18 14.06
CA ARG A 251 -6.14 1.29 14.01
C ARG A 251 -6.71 2.50 13.27
N ARG A 252 -7.26 2.28 12.08
CA ARG A 252 -7.83 3.37 11.25
C ARG A 252 -9.04 4.01 11.91
N ALA A 253 -9.89 3.24 12.59
CA ALA A 253 -11.02 3.78 13.36
C ALA A 253 -10.56 4.68 14.52
N THR A 254 -9.50 4.28 15.24
CA THR A 254 -8.89 5.10 16.30
C THR A 254 -8.26 6.37 15.73
N GLU A 255 -7.55 6.27 14.61
CA GLU A 255 -6.94 7.44 13.95
C GLU A 255 -7.99 8.44 13.44
N GLU A 256 -9.08 7.94 12.86
CA GLU A 256 -10.22 8.75 12.41
C GLU A 256 -10.84 9.52 13.58
N ARG A 257 -11.15 8.83 14.69
CA ARG A 257 -11.66 9.47 15.92
C ARG A 257 -10.70 10.55 16.43
N ARG A 258 -9.40 10.25 16.49
CA ARG A 258 -8.38 11.22 16.92
C ARG A 258 -8.32 12.45 16.00
N ARG A 259 -8.50 12.26 14.68
CA ARG A 259 -8.54 13.37 13.71
C ARG A 259 -9.79 14.24 13.90
N GLU A 260 -10.94 13.65 14.20
CA GLU A 260 -12.17 14.39 14.53
C GLU A 260 -12.00 15.20 15.82
N GLU A 261 -11.47 14.60 16.88
CA GLU A 261 -11.19 15.29 18.15
C GLU A 261 -10.26 16.49 17.96
N VAL A 262 -9.21 16.36 17.13
CA VAL A 262 -8.30 17.47 16.82
C VAL A 262 -9.01 18.58 16.04
N LYS A 263 -9.91 18.24 15.10
CA LYS A 263 -10.70 19.23 14.34
C LYS A 263 -11.66 19.98 15.25
N ASP A 264 -12.33 19.29 16.16
CA ASP A 264 -13.26 19.91 17.10
C ASP A 264 -12.53 20.80 18.10
N ARG A 265 -11.35 20.38 18.58
CA ARG A 265 -10.48 21.24 19.40
C ARG A 265 -10.06 22.49 18.65
N ARG A 266 -9.67 22.38 17.37
CA ARG A 266 -9.31 23.54 16.53
C ARG A 266 -10.49 24.49 16.32
N ARG A 267 -11.70 23.96 16.12
CA ARG A 267 -12.93 24.76 16.00
C ARG A 267 -13.25 25.48 17.30
N ALA A 268 -13.10 24.81 18.45
CA ALA A 268 -13.29 25.41 19.75
C ALA A 268 -12.28 26.53 20.02
N THR A 269 -10.99 26.34 19.70
CA THR A 269 -9.98 27.39 19.85
C THR A 269 -10.21 28.57 18.91
N ALA A 270 -10.65 28.32 17.68
CA ALA A 270 -10.98 29.39 16.72
C ALA A 270 -12.20 30.20 17.19
N ALA A 271 -13.23 29.53 17.72
CA ALA A 271 -14.41 30.18 18.27
C ALA A 271 -14.09 31.01 19.53
N ALA A 272 -13.18 30.52 20.40
CA ALA A 272 -12.72 31.26 21.56
C ALA A 272 -11.91 32.51 21.17
N GLY A 273 -11.00 32.38 20.20
CA GLY A 273 -10.22 33.51 19.67
C GLY A 273 -11.10 34.59 19.02
N ALA A 274 -12.15 34.19 18.29
CA ALA A 274 -13.10 35.13 17.70
C ALA A 274 -13.89 35.93 18.76
N ARG A 275 -14.17 35.35 19.94
CA ARG A 275 -14.83 36.06 21.05
C ARG A 275 -13.89 37.06 21.72
N ALA A 276 -12.64 36.66 21.98
CA ALA A 276 -11.64 37.53 22.61
C ALA A 276 -11.25 38.75 21.73
N GLY A 277 -11.38 38.64 20.41
CA GLY A 277 -11.16 39.76 19.49
C GLY A 277 -12.27 40.81 19.47
N VAL A 278 -13.47 40.49 19.96
CA VAL A 278 -14.60 41.44 20.01
C VAL A 278 -14.57 42.31 21.27
N GLU A 279 -13.95 41.83 22.37
CA GLU A 279 -13.90 42.56 23.64
C GLU A 279 -12.80 43.63 23.74
N ASN A 280 -12.00 43.85 22.68
CA ASN A 280 -10.93 44.87 22.66
C ASN A 280 -11.13 45.98 21.60
N ASP A 281 -12.30 46.04 20.96
CA ASP A 281 -12.66 47.08 19.97
C ASP A 281 -13.65 48.10 20.55
N ASP A 282 -13.59 48.34 21.86
CA ASP A 282 -14.33 49.42 22.53
C ASP A 282 -13.35 50.53 22.95
N GLY A 283 -13.10 51.47 22.04
CA GLY A 283 -12.89 52.87 22.43
C GLY A 283 -11.47 53.44 22.36
N GLU A 284 -10.94 53.62 21.16
CA GLU A 284 -10.12 54.81 20.87
C GLU A 284 -10.74 55.56 19.67
N GLU A 285 -11.88 56.20 19.93
CA GLU A 285 -12.43 57.25 19.07
C GLU A 285 -11.56 58.51 19.26
N GLU A 286 -10.36 58.52 18.67
CA GLU A 286 -9.45 59.66 18.74
C GLU A 286 -9.89 60.74 17.73
N ASP A 287 -10.52 61.76 18.29
CA ASP A 287 -10.86 63.07 17.75
C ASP A 287 -9.77 63.66 16.84
N LYS A 288 -9.93 63.51 15.51
CA LYS A 288 -9.23 64.34 14.52
C LYS A 288 -10.13 65.49 14.08
N GLY A 289 -10.28 66.40 15.03
CA GLY A 289 -10.79 67.74 14.85
C GLY A 289 -10.15 68.49 13.68
N ALA A 290 -11.02 69.23 13.01
CA ALA A 290 -10.76 70.14 11.92
C ALA A 290 -9.59 71.11 12.15
N ARG A 291 -8.77 71.31 11.12
CA ARG A 291 -8.08 72.59 10.92
C ARG A 291 -8.25 73.06 9.48
N ALA A 292 -9.32 73.82 9.30
CA ALA A 292 -9.57 74.62 8.10
C ALA A 292 -8.73 75.90 8.13
N GLY A 293 -8.18 76.26 6.95
CA GLY A 293 -8.16 77.64 6.46
C GLY A 293 -6.87 78.46 6.63
N ALA A 294 -6.23 78.77 5.51
CA ALA A 294 -5.76 80.13 5.20
C ALA A 294 -5.62 80.32 3.69
N ARG A 295 -6.13 81.45 3.21
CA ARG A 295 -6.36 81.93 1.84
C ARG A 295 -5.51 83.19 1.66
N ARG A 296 -5.22 83.58 0.39
CA ARG A 296 -4.67 84.89 -0.11
C ARG A 296 -3.13 85.00 -0.08
N SER A 297 -2.45 85.59 -1.05
CA SER A 297 -2.76 86.28 -2.33
C SER A 297 -1.58 86.09 -3.27
#